data_AF-A0A257WEB5-F1
#
_entry.id   AF-A0A257WEB5-F1
#
_cell.length_a   1.000
_cell.length_b   1.000
_cell.length_c   1.000
_cell.angle_alpha   90.00
_cell.angle_beta   90.00
_cell.angle_gamma   90.00
#
_symmetry.space_group_name_H-M   'P 1'
#
loop_
_entity.id
_entity.type
_entity.pdbx_description
1 polymer ?
#
loop_
_entity_poly.entity_id
_entity_poly.type
_entity_poly.pdbx_seq_one_letter_code
_entity_poly.pdbx_strand_id
1 'polypeptide(L)'
;MRTETNFHRTRQRRRRGVLSMELVLTLPILVVVLLGLFEFTWLFYARSLVVEASRAGARKGTLAGVDPEGVDAEVRRVLPPRFHNGLSVTTDLGTYSGDIVRVAVT
;
A
#
# COMPACT_ATOMS: atom_id res chain seq x y z
N MET A 1 -66.30 -25.94 41.08
CA MET A 1 -65.54 -26.45 39.92
C MET A 1 -65.23 -25.27 39.02
N ARG A 2 -64.07 -24.61 39.20
CA ARG A 2 -63.58 -23.52 38.35
C ARG A 2 -62.07 -23.69 38.22
N THR A 3 -61.63 -24.08 37.04
CA THR A 3 -60.22 -24.27 36.68
C THR A 3 -59.72 -22.99 36.03
N GLU A 4 -58.89 -22.23 36.75
CA GLU A 4 -58.18 -21.09 36.17
C GLU A 4 -56.88 -21.59 35.55
N THR A 5 -56.86 -21.70 34.22
CA THR A 5 -55.67 -22.02 33.43
C THR A 5 -54.85 -20.76 33.23
N ASN A 6 -53.85 -20.56 34.09
CA ASN A 6 -52.87 -19.48 33.95
C ASN A 6 -51.91 -19.77 32.79
N PHE A 7 -52.13 -19.07 31.67
CA PHE A 7 -51.20 -19.04 30.54
C PHE A 7 -49.96 -18.20 30.90
N HIS A 8 -48.87 -18.86 31.29
CA HIS A 8 -47.56 -18.23 31.40
C HIS A 8 -47.06 -17.80 30.01
N ARG A 9 -47.21 -16.52 29.71
CA ARG A 9 -46.70 -15.88 28.48
C ARG A 9 -45.18 -15.77 28.57
N THR A 10 -44.45 -16.71 27.97
CA THR A 10 -42.99 -16.65 27.89
C THR A 10 -42.56 -15.49 26.98
N ARG A 11 -41.91 -14.49 27.59
CA ARG A 11 -41.44 -13.26 26.91
C ARG A 11 -40.16 -13.56 26.13
N GLN A 12 -40.30 -14.20 24.98
CA GLN A 12 -39.17 -14.54 24.09
C GLN A 12 -38.85 -13.36 23.15
N ARG A 13 -38.27 -12.27 23.67
CA ARG A 13 -37.77 -11.16 22.84
C ARG A 13 -36.54 -10.49 23.45
N ARG A 14 -35.35 -11.09 23.33
CA ARG A 14 -34.08 -10.40 23.70
C ARG A 14 -32.80 -10.79 22.92
N ARG A 15 -32.88 -11.53 21.81
CA ARG A 15 -31.66 -11.91 21.06
C ARG A 15 -31.25 -10.98 19.92
N ARG A 16 -32.16 -10.15 19.40
CA ARG A 16 -31.86 -9.30 18.23
C ARG A 16 -31.01 -8.06 18.54
N GLY A 17 -31.10 -7.49 19.75
CA GLY A 17 -30.33 -6.30 20.12
C GLY A 17 -28.87 -6.55 20.51
N VAL A 18 -28.56 -7.77 21.00
CA VAL A 18 -27.20 -8.14 21.40
C VAL A 18 -26.27 -8.23 20.18
N LEU A 19 -26.77 -8.79 19.07
CA LEU A 19 -26.00 -8.93 17.83
C LEU A 19 -25.60 -7.57 17.23
N SER A 20 -26.47 -6.56 17.35
CA SER A 20 -26.16 -5.19 16.91
C SER A 20 -25.14 -4.51 17.83
N MET A 21 -25.18 -4.76 19.13
CA MET A 21 -24.25 -4.18 20.11
C MET A 21 -22.83 -4.73 19.95
N GLU A 22 -22.69 -6.03 19.71
CA GLU A 22 -21.40 -6.68 19.48
C GLU A 22 -20.70 -6.13 18.22
N LEU A 23 -21.46 -5.89 17.15
CA LEU A 23 -20.92 -5.26 15.94
C LEU A 23 -20.46 -3.83 16.21
N VAL A 24 -21.23 -3.02 16.94
CA VAL A 24 -20.85 -1.62 17.26
C VAL A 24 -19.54 -1.56 18.05
N LEU A 25 -19.28 -2.54 18.91
CA LEU A 25 -18.04 -2.61 19.69
C LEU A 25 -16.83 -3.11 18.89
N THR A 26 -17.05 -3.99 17.90
CA THR A 26 -15.98 -4.56 17.06
C THR A 26 -15.63 -3.73 15.83
N LEU A 27 -16.60 -3.00 15.28
CA LEU A 27 -16.44 -2.10 14.13
C LEU A 27 -15.31 -1.07 14.29
N PRO A 28 -15.12 -0.36 15.42
CA PRO A 28 -14.01 0.59 15.55
C PRO A 28 -12.64 -0.09 15.41
N ILE A 29 -12.47 -1.29 15.97
CA ILE A 29 -11.23 -2.06 15.83
C ILE A 29 -11.03 -2.48 14.38
N LEU A 30 -12.10 -2.97 13.73
CA LEU A 30 -12.07 -3.36 12.32
C LEU A 30 -11.68 -2.19 11.42
N VAL A 31 -12.24 -1.00 11.65
CA VAL A 31 -11.91 0.21 10.87
C VAL A 31 -10.44 0.58 11.03
N VAL A 32 -9.90 0.57 12.25
CA VAL A 32 -8.48 0.85 12.49
C VAL A 32 -7.59 -0.16 11.76
N VAL A 33 -7.92 -1.45 11.81
CA VAL A 33 -7.19 -2.49 11.08
C VAL A 33 -7.26 -2.27 9.57
N LEU A 34 -8.43 -1.96 9.02
CA LEU A 34 -8.61 -1.68 7.60
C LEU A 34 -7.81 -0.45 7.16
N LEU A 35 -7.88 0.65 7.92
CA LEU A 35 -7.10 1.85 7.63
C LEU A 35 -5.59 1.57 7.65
N GLY A 36 -5.11 0.81 8.63
CA GLY A 36 -3.72 0.37 8.66
C GLY A 36 -3.35 -0.45 7.43
N LEU A 37 -4.19 -1.42 7.04
CA LEU A 37 -3.95 -2.22 5.82
C LEU A 37 -3.91 -1.36 4.56
N PHE A 38 -4.77 -0.37 4.44
CA PHE A 38 -4.74 0.57 3.31
C PHE A 38 -3.44 1.37 3.28
N GLU A 39 -2.99 1.88 4.42
CA GLU A 39 -1.75 2.63 4.52
C GLU A 39 -0.53 1.78 4.15
N PHE A 40 -0.45 0.55 4.68
CA PHE A 40 0.60 -0.39 4.28
C PHE A 40 0.54 -0.74 2.79
N THR A 41 -0.65 -0.97 2.24
CA THR A 41 -0.82 -1.25 0.80
C THR A 41 -0.26 -0.11 -0.03
N TRP A 42 -0.57 1.13 0.36
CA TRP A 42 -0.06 2.32 -0.31
C TRP A 42 1.46 2.43 -0.22
N LEU A 43 2.04 2.17 0.96
CA LEU A 43 3.48 2.19 1.17
C LEU A 43 4.20 1.14 0.31
N PHE A 44 3.69 -0.10 0.29
CA PHE A 44 4.25 -1.17 -0.54
C PHE A 44 4.11 -0.89 -2.03
N TYR A 45 3.00 -0.28 -2.45
CA TYR A 45 2.80 0.17 -3.82
C TYR A 45 3.83 1.22 -4.22
N ALA A 46 4.03 2.26 -3.40
CA ALA A 46 5.04 3.29 -3.65
C ALA A 46 6.45 2.69 -3.72
N ARG A 47 6.81 1.81 -2.78
CA ARG A 47 8.09 1.09 -2.79
C ARG A 47 8.29 0.29 -4.07
N SER A 48 7.25 -0.39 -4.54
CA SER A 48 7.33 -1.22 -5.76
C SER A 48 7.59 -0.37 -7.00
N LEU A 49 6.99 0.81 -7.09
CA LEU A 49 7.25 1.77 -8.16
C LEU A 49 8.69 2.29 -8.15
N VAL A 50 9.22 2.62 -6.97
CA VAL A 50 10.62 3.08 -6.84
C VAL A 50 11.59 1.97 -7.27
N VAL A 51 11.36 0.72 -6.84
CA VAL A 51 12.19 -0.42 -7.26
C VAL A 51 12.13 -0.65 -8.76
N GLU A 52 10.96 -0.50 -9.38
CA GLU A 52 10.82 -0.60 -10.83
C GLU A 52 11.57 0.51 -11.56
N ALA A 53 11.43 1.76 -11.10
CA ALA A 53 12.13 2.90 -11.67
C ALA A 53 13.66 2.76 -11.53
N SER A 54 14.16 2.30 -10.37
CA SER A 54 15.59 2.00 -10.17
C SER A 54 16.09 0.92 -11.12
N ARG A 55 15.32 -0.14 -11.36
CA ARG A 55 15.69 -1.20 -12.32
C ARG A 55 15.72 -0.69 -13.76
N ALA A 56 14.73 0.12 -14.14
CA ALA A 56 14.70 0.74 -15.47
C ALA A 56 15.88 1.71 -15.66
N GLY A 57 16.16 2.55 -14.67
CA GLY A 57 17.31 3.45 -14.66
C GLY A 57 18.64 2.69 -14.72
N ALA A 58 18.81 1.63 -13.93
CA ALA A 58 20.01 0.79 -13.98
C ALA A 58 20.19 0.15 -15.36
N ARG A 59 19.13 -0.42 -15.95
CA ARG A 59 19.15 -0.99 -17.31
C ARG A 59 19.53 0.06 -18.35
N LYS A 60 19.06 1.30 -18.20
CA LYS A 60 19.44 2.40 -19.08
C LYS A 60 20.91 2.76 -18.90
N GLY A 61 21.38 2.84 -17.66
CA GLY A 61 22.77 3.17 -17.33
C GLY A 61 23.79 2.13 -17.78
N THR A 62 23.40 0.86 -18.03
CA THR A 62 24.33 -0.14 -18.58
C THR A 62 24.61 0.03 -20.07
N LEU A 63 23.88 0.90 -20.79
CA LEU A 63 24.15 1.14 -22.21
C LEU A 63 25.39 2.04 -22.35
N ALA A 64 26.27 1.69 -23.28
CA ALA A 64 27.46 2.47 -23.58
C ALA A 64 27.10 3.86 -24.12
N GLY A 65 27.77 4.91 -23.60
CA GLY A 65 27.57 6.29 -24.03
C GLY A 65 26.27 6.93 -23.53
N VAL A 66 25.66 6.41 -22.47
CA VAL A 66 24.52 7.06 -21.80
C VAL A 66 25.02 8.12 -20.83
N ASP A 67 24.41 9.29 -20.90
CA ASP A 67 24.62 10.37 -19.94
C ASP A 67 23.71 10.22 -18.70
N PRO A 68 24.10 10.78 -17.54
CA PRO A 68 23.29 10.80 -16.32
C PRO A 68 21.86 11.33 -16.54
N GLU A 69 21.71 12.34 -17.41
CA GLU A 69 20.42 12.95 -17.74
C GLU A 69 19.49 11.95 -18.45
N GLY A 70 20.05 11.07 -19.28
CA GLY A 70 19.28 10.03 -19.97
C GLY A 70 18.74 8.96 -19.02
N VAL A 71 19.45 8.71 -17.91
CA VAL A 71 18.99 7.82 -16.84
C VAL A 71 17.90 8.50 -16.01
N ASP A 72 18.07 9.77 -15.65
CA ASP A 72 17.05 10.54 -14.92
C ASP A 72 15.73 10.63 -15.70
N ALA A 73 15.81 10.90 -17.01
CA ALA A 73 14.65 10.93 -17.89
C ALA A 73 13.91 9.58 -17.91
N GLU A 74 14.63 8.47 -17.94
CA GLU A 74 14.02 7.13 -17.92
C GLU A 74 13.37 6.81 -16.58
N VAL A 75 14.01 7.17 -15.46
CA VAL A 75 13.44 7.02 -14.11
C VAL A 75 12.15 7.83 -14.00
N ARG A 76 12.14 9.09 -14.46
CA ARG A 76 10.95 9.96 -14.46
C ARG A 76 9.84 9.47 -15.38
N ARG A 77 10.18 8.78 -16.48
CA ARG A 77 9.21 8.19 -17.40
C ARG A 77 8.48 7.01 -16.76
N VAL A 78 9.17 6.19 -15.99
CA VAL A 78 8.61 5.01 -15.32
C VAL A 78 7.86 5.40 -14.04
N LEU A 79 8.38 6.38 -13.30
CA LEU A 79 7.80 6.81 -12.03
C LEU A 79 6.60 7.74 -12.26
N PRO A 80 5.43 7.51 -11.62
CA PRO A 80 4.27 8.39 -11.79
C PRO A 80 4.53 9.83 -11.33
N PRO A 81 3.93 10.86 -11.96
CA PRO A 81 4.19 12.27 -11.67
C PRO A 81 4.03 12.69 -10.21
N ARG A 82 3.09 12.06 -9.48
CA ARG A 82 2.87 12.30 -8.05
C ARG A 82 4.08 11.98 -7.16
N PHE A 83 5.01 11.16 -7.63
CA PHE A 83 6.24 10.79 -6.92
C PHE A 83 7.47 11.56 -7.43
N HIS A 84 7.29 12.55 -8.32
CA HIS A 84 8.39 13.40 -8.79
C HIS A 84 8.79 14.46 -7.76
N ASN A 85 7.88 14.80 -6.83
CA ASN A 85 8.16 15.73 -5.75
C ASN A 85 9.07 15.07 -4.71
N GLY A 86 10.26 15.64 -4.51
CA GLY A 86 11.28 15.08 -3.61
C GLY A 86 12.12 13.96 -4.21
N LEU A 87 11.93 13.65 -5.50
CA LEU A 87 12.71 12.65 -6.23
C LEU A 87 14.17 13.10 -6.37
N SER A 88 15.10 12.28 -5.89
CA SER A 88 16.53 12.42 -6.09
C SER A 88 17.07 11.18 -6.79
N VAL A 89 17.60 11.37 -8.00
CA VAL A 89 18.24 10.30 -8.77
C VAL A 89 19.74 10.53 -8.73
N THR A 90 20.47 9.61 -8.10
CA THR A 90 21.93 9.61 -8.07
C THR A 90 22.43 8.47 -8.95
N THR A 91 23.21 8.83 -9.97
CA THR A 91 23.76 7.87 -10.93
C THR A 91 25.27 7.89 -10.87
N ASP A 92 25.86 6.71 -10.69
CA ASP A 92 27.29 6.47 -10.85
C ASP A 92 27.46 5.57 -12.07
N LEU A 93 27.95 6.17 -13.16
CA LEU A 93 28.11 5.52 -14.44
C LEU A 93 29.55 5.06 -14.60
N GLY A 94 29.72 3.78 -14.92
CA GLY A 94 31.01 3.23 -15.33
C GLY A 94 31.51 3.88 -16.62
N THR A 95 32.82 4.11 -16.73
CA THR A 95 33.42 4.74 -17.92
C THR A 95 33.76 3.70 -18.98
N TYR A 96 34.05 2.46 -18.56
CA TYR A 96 34.44 1.36 -19.43
C TYR A 96 33.42 0.23 -19.44
N SER A 97 33.44 -0.57 -20.51
CA SER A 97 32.63 -1.77 -20.61
C SER A 97 33.03 -2.77 -19.51
N GLY A 98 32.06 -3.16 -18.68
CA GLY A 98 32.27 -4.05 -17.54
C GLY A 98 32.37 -3.35 -16.20
N ASP A 99 32.44 -2.01 -16.17
CA ASP A 99 32.32 -1.24 -14.95
C ASP A 99 30.92 -1.38 -14.33
N ILE A 100 30.86 -1.31 -13.01
CA ILE A 100 29.59 -1.35 -12.28
C ILE A 100 28.82 -0.05 -12.49
N VAL A 101 27.51 -0.18 -12.72
CA VAL A 101 26.59 0.95 -12.78
C VAL A 101 25.76 0.97 -11.52
N ARG A 102 25.67 2.12 -10.85
CA ARG A 102 24.82 2.30 -9.67
C ARG A 102 23.80 3.38 -9.95
N VAL A 103 22.53 3.05 -9.69
CA VAL A 103 21.43 3.99 -9.76
C VAL A 103 20.69 3.93 -8.43
N ALA A 104 20.70 5.04 -7.71
CA ALA A 104 19.94 5.22 -6.48
C ALA A 104 18.78 6.19 -6.76
N VAL A 105 17.57 5.74 -6.47
CA VAL A 105 16.35 6.56 -6.56
C VAL A 105 15.83 6.70 -5.13
N THR A 106 15.79 7.94 -4.65
CA THR A 106 15.33 8.29 -3.28
C THR A 106 14.21 9.31 -3.37
#